data_AF-A0A812SXF4-F1
#
_entry.id   AF-A0A812SXF4-F1
#
_cell.length_a   1.000
_cell.length_b   1.000
_cell.length_c   1.000
_cell.angle_alpha   90.00
_cell.angle_beta   90.00
_cell.angle_gamma   90.00
#
_symmetry.space_group_name_H-M   'P 1'
#
loop_
_entity.id
_entity.type
_entity.pdbx_description
1 polymer ?
#
loop_
_entity_poly.entity_id
_entity_poly.type
_entity_poly.pdbx_seq_one_letter_code
_entity_poly.pdbx_strand_id
1 'polypeptide(L)'
;MQSAMDVLGVQGASQRRLGKFGGALWLFVAAAVLLEPVSGETEVCRCDFADGSWEKDVRHMINHIQAFKDHFHDATHPTTELIKKYDCTEDLREADSKCWPRQSAVAAVCILQAVYATFRLVGPPKVDNYRQALWAMSNHWAAAVRSEMEQQKGVCAEQRASAEKVRAQRQFEARRAEAQAREEAKKAEAEATAEGAQRRLEECQATAQEALSRFEASVKRAEQLLKESQARVENAEARGTKATQDSQLHETADWRPWQLLISFLLLLFCFWGVTVGCSKRRAREQGKVLHQPNEDMVEELDAMKDRSEQAANAPSGAVGATHRAEQIVTQLADQLAEALREFKELMREHLDVMKEGQLGLRKQEASAAGAVKEGATHPAEQLATRAADDASEVWSHTSWMEVSTAEALVANSSKISAGGTDSPEPCCYLQESLFLAEDKRTYIQGFDLYEGCKITAADGSAIRVRKVPELHRAEKTLILRAGGAVLQVTPDHRIALPTGDVVLAGKLEIGQEVLVQNMPTRLTSIELSPVPVSVLKLAFDPDVPVEVLVPPPAIQSKGLAKKALRRSLVGRRGSQEEPSIPDTEAAYQD
;
A
#
# COMPACT_ATOMS: atom_id res chain seq x y z
N MET A 1 11.02 -36.55 49.15
CA MET A 1 11.62 -37.58 50.04
C MET A 1 10.81 -37.82 51.32
N GLN A 2 10.54 -36.79 52.14
CA GLN A 2 9.77 -36.92 53.39
C GLN A 2 8.38 -37.56 53.20
N SER A 3 7.61 -37.09 52.21
CA SER A 3 6.27 -37.61 51.88
C SER A 3 6.26 -39.10 51.48
N ALA A 4 7.33 -39.60 50.84
CA ALA A 4 7.46 -41.02 50.50
C ALA A 4 7.79 -41.88 51.75
N MET A 5 8.53 -41.33 52.70
CA MET A 5 8.80 -42.01 53.98
C MET A 5 7.55 -42.05 54.87
N ASP A 6 6.71 -41.01 54.80
CA ASP A 6 5.44 -40.93 55.52
C ASP A 6 4.41 -41.93 54.95
N VAL A 7 4.33 -42.09 53.61
CA VAL A 7 3.46 -43.09 52.95
C VAL A 7 3.86 -44.53 53.29
N LEU A 8 5.15 -44.79 53.56
CA LEU A 8 5.65 -46.11 53.95
C LEU A 8 5.50 -46.39 55.47
N GLY A 9 4.95 -45.46 56.24
CA GLY A 9 4.67 -45.63 57.67
C GLY A 9 5.91 -45.79 58.55
N VAL A 10 7.08 -45.31 58.10
CA VAL A 10 8.36 -45.50 58.80
C VAL A 10 8.60 -44.33 59.77
N GLN A 11 7.81 -44.24 60.85
CA GLN A 11 8.12 -43.34 61.97
C GLN A 11 8.58 -44.13 63.19
N GLY A 12 9.81 -43.86 63.64
CA GLY A 12 10.36 -44.35 64.91
C GLY A 12 10.77 -45.83 64.91
N ALA A 13 12.02 -46.10 65.30
CA ALA A 13 12.58 -47.42 65.63
C ALA A 13 12.93 -48.44 64.52
N SER A 14 12.75 -48.16 63.23
CA SER A 14 13.18 -49.09 62.14
C SER A 14 14.52 -48.74 61.45
N GLN A 15 15.32 -47.82 62.00
CA GLN A 15 16.60 -47.44 61.37
C GLN A 15 17.66 -48.56 61.41
N ARG A 16 17.63 -49.48 62.39
CA ARG A 16 18.60 -50.59 62.49
C ARG A 16 18.28 -51.80 61.60
N ARG A 17 17.04 -51.97 61.13
CA ARG A 17 16.68 -53.06 60.18
C ARG A 17 16.87 -52.69 58.71
N LEU A 18 17.11 -51.41 58.42
CA LEU A 18 17.41 -50.91 57.08
C LEU A 18 18.85 -51.23 56.63
N GLY A 19 19.76 -51.68 57.50
CA GLY A 19 21.15 -51.99 57.11
C GLY A 19 21.32 -53.06 56.03
N LYS A 20 20.34 -53.96 55.85
CA LYS A 20 20.33 -54.96 54.76
C LYS A 20 19.45 -54.58 53.56
N PHE A 21 18.56 -53.60 53.73
CA PHE A 21 17.65 -53.09 52.68
C PHE A 21 18.11 -51.74 52.10
N GLY A 22 19.11 -51.11 52.72
CA GLY A 22 19.53 -49.74 52.47
C GLY A 22 20.10 -49.54 51.08
N GLY A 23 20.81 -50.52 50.51
CA GLY A 23 21.43 -50.38 49.19
C GLY A 23 20.42 -50.17 48.06
N ALA A 24 19.36 -51.01 48.00
CA ALA A 24 18.34 -50.90 46.97
C ALA A 24 17.46 -49.65 47.15
N LEU A 25 17.12 -49.31 48.40
CA LEU A 25 16.34 -48.10 48.69
C LEU A 25 17.16 -46.81 48.45
N TRP A 26 18.48 -46.82 48.70
CA TRP A 26 19.38 -45.69 48.39
C TRP A 26 19.64 -45.54 46.90
N LEU A 27 19.86 -46.64 46.16
CA LEU A 27 19.92 -46.61 44.69
C LEU A 27 18.60 -46.08 44.10
N PHE A 28 17.47 -46.44 44.71
CA PHE A 28 16.15 -45.97 44.33
C PHE A 28 15.94 -44.47 44.62
N VAL A 29 16.28 -44.00 45.82
CA VAL A 29 16.20 -42.57 46.17
C VAL A 29 17.19 -41.75 45.35
N ALA A 30 18.39 -42.26 45.09
CA ALA A 30 19.36 -41.62 44.20
C ALA A 30 18.84 -41.52 42.76
N ALA A 31 18.21 -42.57 42.22
CA ALA A 31 17.60 -42.53 40.89
C ALA A 31 16.41 -41.56 40.82
N ALA A 32 15.59 -41.48 41.85
CA ALA A 32 14.47 -40.54 41.92
C ALA A 32 14.94 -39.08 42.06
N VAL A 33 16.02 -38.82 42.80
CA VAL A 33 16.63 -37.48 42.95
C VAL A 33 17.38 -37.07 41.66
N LEU A 34 18.01 -38.00 40.96
CA LEU A 34 18.63 -37.75 39.65
C LEU A 34 17.61 -37.48 38.53
N LEU A 35 16.33 -37.77 38.78
CA LEU A 35 15.21 -37.48 37.89
C LEU A 35 14.36 -36.29 38.33
N GLU A 36 14.72 -35.59 39.41
CA GLU A 36 14.20 -34.24 39.59
C GLU A 36 14.65 -33.38 38.41
N PRO A 37 13.73 -32.61 37.78
CA PRO A 37 14.08 -31.80 36.63
C PRO A 37 15.18 -30.83 37.06
N VAL A 38 16.39 -31.04 36.55
CA VAL A 38 17.46 -30.05 36.65
C VAL A 38 16.96 -28.84 35.88
N SER A 39 16.48 -27.83 36.61
CA SER A 39 16.00 -26.55 36.09
C SER A 39 17.18 -25.69 35.60
N GLY A 40 18.03 -26.26 34.76
CA GLY A 40 19.00 -25.53 33.95
C GLY A 40 18.33 -25.16 32.64
N GLU A 41 18.71 -24.01 32.06
CA GLU A 41 18.26 -23.53 30.75
C GLU A 41 18.45 -24.62 29.70
N THR A 42 17.41 -25.42 29.44
CA THR A 42 17.43 -26.42 28.39
C THR A 42 17.36 -25.70 27.06
N GLU A 43 18.37 -25.89 26.20
CA GLU A 43 18.30 -25.50 24.79
C GLU A 43 16.96 -25.96 24.21
N VAL A 44 16.24 -25.03 23.56
CA VAL A 44 14.91 -25.24 22.98
C VAL A 44 14.89 -26.55 22.16
N CYS A 45 14.11 -27.53 22.62
CA CYS A 45 13.91 -28.82 21.96
C CYS A 45 13.48 -28.59 20.51
N ARG A 46 14.33 -28.92 19.53
CA ARG A 46 13.96 -28.98 18.08
C ARG A 46 13.21 -30.26 17.77
N CYS A 47 12.23 -30.56 18.59
CA CYS A 47 11.46 -31.77 18.53
C CYS A 47 10.27 -31.42 17.64
N ASP A 48 10.21 -31.97 16.43
CA ASP A 48 9.15 -31.67 15.48
C ASP A 48 7.86 -32.38 15.94
N PHE A 49 7.18 -31.80 16.93
CA PHE A 49 5.94 -32.33 17.48
C PHE A 49 4.77 -32.25 16.49
N ALA A 50 4.99 -31.81 15.24
CA ALA A 50 3.97 -31.57 14.23
C ALA A 50 3.37 -32.84 13.65
N ASP A 51 4.13 -33.93 13.59
CA ASP A 51 3.70 -35.18 12.95
C ASP A 51 2.83 -36.08 13.86
N GLY A 52 2.70 -35.74 15.15
CA GLY A 52 1.97 -36.53 16.13
C GLY A 52 2.61 -37.89 16.48
N SER A 53 3.81 -38.19 15.97
CA SER A 53 4.52 -39.45 16.20
C SER A 53 4.83 -39.67 17.68
N TRP A 54 5.27 -38.62 18.36
CA TRP A 54 5.56 -38.63 19.80
C TRP A 54 4.32 -38.99 20.65
N GLU A 55 3.12 -38.55 20.24
CA GLU A 55 1.89 -38.85 20.99
C GLU A 55 1.57 -40.34 20.89
N LYS A 56 1.85 -40.95 19.75
CA LYS A 56 1.73 -42.39 19.53
C LYS A 56 2.73 -43.16 20.38
N ASP A 57 3.99 -42.72 20.46
CA ASP A 57 5.03 -43.35 21.27
C ASP A 57 4.73 -43.26 22.77
N VAL A 58 4.31 -42.08 23.24
CA VAL A 58 3.92 -41.87 24.64
C VAL A 58 2.67 -42.67 24.99
N ARG A 59 1.66 -42.71 24.11
CA ARG A 59 0.45 -43.53 24.32
C ARG A 59 0.79 -45.01 24.34
N HIS A 60 1.70 -45.46 23.47
CA HIS A 60 2.20 -46.83 23.47
C HIS A 60 2.88 -47.16 24.81
N MET A 61 3.71 -46.27 25.32
CA MET A 61 4.38 -46.44 26.61
C MET A 61 3.39 -46.43 27.79
N ILE A 62 2.41 -45.50 27.82
CA ILE A 62 1.36 -45.48 28.86
C ILE A 62 0.58 -46.80 28.84
N ASN A 63 0.19 -47.27 27.66
CA ASN A 63 -0.50 -48.55 27.50
C ASN A 63 0.38 -49.72 27.97
N HIS A 64 1.70 -49.65 27.77
CA HIS A 64 2.64 -50.66 28.24
C HIS A 64 2.78 -50.66 29.76
N ILE A 65 2.87 -49.49 30.40
CA ILE A 65 2.85 -49.35 31.86
C ILE A 65 1.52 -49.89 32.44
N GLN A 66 0.40 -49.61 31.76
CA GLN A 66 -0.91 -50.12 32.15
C GLN A 66 -1.01 -51.64 31.99
N ALA A 67 -0.52 -52.21 30.88
CA ALA A 67 -0.48 -53.65 30.65
C ALA A 67 0.41 -54.38 31.65
N PHE A 68 1.54 -53.77 32.02
CA PHE A 68 2.43 -54.25 33.07
C PHE A 68 1.74 -54.25 34.45
N LYS A 69 1.00 -53.19 34.76
CA LYS A 69 0.16 -53.07 35.96
C LYS A 69 -0.91 -54.18 36.01
N ASP A 70 -1.57 -54.46 34.90
CA ASP A 70 -2.60 -55.51 34.82
C ASP A 70 -2.00 -56.92 34.96
N HIS A 71 -0.81 -57.16 34.38
CA HIS A 71 -0.07 -58.42 34.55
C HIS A 71 0.43 -58.64 35.99
N PHE A 72 0.68 -57.56 36.74
CA PHE A 72 1.04 -57.66 38.15
C PHE A 72 -0.06 -58.32 38.98
N HIS A 73 -1.31 -58.32 38.50
CA HIS A 73 -2.45 -58.93 39.20
C HIS A 73 -2.52 -60.46 39.07
N ASP A 74 -1.91 -61.05 38.05
CA ASP A 74 -1.93 -62.48 37.77
C ASP A 74 -0.63 -63.18 38.22
N ALA A 75 -0.67 -63.84 39.38
CA ALA A 75 0.49 -64.50 39.98
C ALA A 75 0.98 -65.75 39.22
N THR A 76 0.25 -66.19 38.19
CA THR A 76 0.51 -67.47 37.51
C THR A 76 1.25 -67.35 36.17
N HIS A 77 1.37 -66.15 35.61
CA HIS A 77 2.00 -65.94 34.31
C HIS A 77 3.52 -65.67 34.42
N PRO A 78 4.38 -66.36 33.64
CA PRO A 78 5.81 -66.06 33.58
C PRO A 78 6.05 -64.71 32.87
N THR A 79 6.17 -63.65 33.65
CA THR A 79 6.45 -62.25 33.24
C THR A 79 7.79 -62.04 32.50
N THR A 80 8.56 -63.09 32.27
CA THR A 80 9.84 -63.05 31.54
C THR A 80 9.72 -62.74 30.05
N GLU A 81 8.58 -63.01 29.41
CA GLU A 81 8.35 -62.69 27.98
C GLU A 81 8.13 -61.18 27.75
N LEU A 82 7.38 -60.50 28.63
CA LEU A 82 7.07 -59.07 28.50
C LEU A 82 8.32 -58.20 28.74
N ILE A 83 9.21 -58.63 29.65
CA ILE A 83 10.46 -57.95 29.97
C ILE A 83 11.51 -58.16 28.86
N LYS A 84 11.54 -59.33 28.21
CA LYS A 84 12.42 -59.60 27.06
C LYS A 84 12.06 -58.81 25.81
N LYS A 85 10.79 -58.39 25.68
CA LYS A 85 10.30 -57.66 24.51
C LYS A 85 10.66 -56.18 24.51
N TYR A 86 11.11 -55.65 25.65
CA TYR A 86 11.55 -54.27 25.81
C TYR A 86 13.01 -54.27 26.25
N ASP A 87 13.92 -54.30 25.28
CA ASP A 87 15.35 -54.15 25.57
C ASP A 87 15.63 -52.66 25.80
N CYS A 88 15.56 -52.21 27.06
CA CYS A 88 15.89 -50.84 27.47
C CYS A 88 17.27 -50.38 26.93
N THR A 89 18.17 -51.29 26.56
CA THR A 89 19.50 -50.95 26.08
C THR A 89 19.56 -50.48 24.63
N GLU A 90 18.63 -50.89 23.76
CA GLU A 90 18.54 -50.36 22.38
C GLU A 90 17.88 -48.98 22.35
N ASP A 91 16.77 -48.78 23.08
CA ASP A 91 16.08 -47.49 23.14
C ASP A 91 16.91 -46.38 23.83
N LEU A 92 17.73 -46.73 24.83
CA LEU A 92 18.68 -45.79 25.45
C LEU A 92 19.84 -45.42 24.51
N ARG A 93 20.18 -46.27 23.53
CA ARG A 93 21.21 -46.00 22.50
C ARG A 93 20.68 -45.13 21.36
N GLU A 94 19.40 -45.24 21.01
CA GLU A 94 18.74 -44.33 20.06
C GLU A 94 18.31 -43.00 20.68
N ALA A 95 18.40 -42.85 22.01
CA ALA A 95 18.04 -41.65 22.75
C ALA A 95 19.06 -40.49 22.68
N ASP A 96 19.90 -40.45 21.64
CA ASP A 96 20.58 -39.21 21.19
C ASP A 96 19.58 -38.15 20.69
N SER A 97 18.29 -38.47 20.63
CA SER A 97 17.22 -37.51 20.44
C SER A 97 17.26 -36.45 21.56
N LYS A 98 17.39 -35.17 21.20
CA LYS A 98 17.35 -34.00 22.11
C LYS A 98 16.01 -33.81 22.85
N CYS A 99 15.13 -34.81 22.84
CA CYS A 99 13.78 -34.75 23.38
C CYS A 99 13.76 -35.24 24.82
N TRP A 100 13.91 -34.30 25.75
CA TRP A 100 13.91 -34.54 27.19
C TRP A 100 12.69 -35.35 27.68
N PRO A 101 11.45 -35.11 27.21
CA PRO A 101 10.30 -35.93 27.61
C PRO A 101 10.42 -37.41 27.25
N ARG A 102 11.01 -37.75 26.10
CA ARG A 102 11.23 -39.15 25.68
C ARG A 102 12.29 -39.83 26.56
N GLN A 103 13.34 -39.11 26.93
CA GLN A 103 14.38 -39.61 27.85
C GLN A 103 13.82 -39.85 29.26
N SER A 104 13.06 -38.89 29.81
CA SER A 104 12.43 -39.02 31.14
C SER A 104 11.41 -40.17 31.19
N ALA A 105 10.67 -40.36 30.10
CA ALA A 105 9.75 -41.46 29.89
C ALA A 105 10.45 -42.84 29.88
N VAL A 106 11.50 -43.00 29.09
CA VAL A 106 12.29 -44.25 29.02
C VAL A 106 12.96 -44.54 30.37
N ALA A 107 13.55 -43.54 31.02
CA ALA A 107 14.16 -43.68 32.34
C ALA A 107 13.16 -44.18 33.39
N ALA A 108 11.93 -43.64 33.39
CA ALA A 108 10.86 -44.08 34.28
C ALA A 108 10.49 -45.56 34.09
N VAL A 109 10.39 -46.02 32.84
CA VAL A 109 10.09 -47.43 32.53
C VAL A 109 11.23 -48.34 33.00
N CYS A 110 12.49 -48.00 32.71
CA CYS A 110 13.63 -48.81 33.12
C CYS A 110 13.79 -48.87 34.66
N ILE A 111 13.45 -47.79 35.38
CA ILE A 111 13.42 -47.79 36.86
C ILE A 111 12.31 -48.71 37.38
N LEU A 112 11.10 -48.64 36.82
CA LEU A 112 10.00 -49.53 37.21
C LEU A 112 10.36 -51.02 36.99
N GLN A 113 11.03 -51.33 35.87
CA GLN A 113 11.52 -52.68 35.59
C GLN A 113 12.59 -53.13 36.60
N ALA A 114 13.55 -52.27 36.92
CA ALA A 114 14.60 -52.57 37.91
C ALA A 114 14.00 -52.82 39.30
N VAL A 115 13.06 -51.97 39.73
CA VAL A 115 12.36 -52.12 41.01
C VAL A 115 11.58 -53.44 41.06
N TYR A 116 10.89 -53.82 39.96
CA TYR A 116 10.18 -55.08 39.87
C TYR A 116 11.10 -56.30 39.93
N ALA A 117 12.20 -56.29 39.18
CA ALA A 117 13.18 -57.37 39.17
C ALA A 117 13.78 -57.59 40.57
N THR A 118 14.08 -56.50 41.27
CA THR A 118 14.56 -56.53 42.66
C THR A 118 13.50 -57.11 43.59
N PHE A 119 12.22 -56.79 43.37
CA PHE A 119 11.10 -57.27 44.17
C PHE A 119 10.92 -58.79 44.10
N ARG A 120 11.14 -59.38 42.91
CA ARG A 120 11.06 -60.84 42.69
C ARG A 120 12.05 -61.63 43.54
N LEU A 121 13.16 -61.02 43.94
CA LEU A 121 14.23 -61.67 44.71
C LEU A 121 13.95 -61.73 46.22
N VAL A 122 12.97 -61.00 46.75
CA VAL A 122 12.78 -60.80 48.20
C VAL A 122 11.85 -61.84 48.88
N GLY A 123 11.16 -62.68 48.13
CA GLY A 123 10.37 -63.81 48.67
C GLY A 123 9.02 -63.46 49.33
N PRO A 124 8.14 -64.46 49.58
CA PRO A 124 6.68 -64.27 49.60
C PRO A 124 5.99 -63.62 50.82
N PRO A 125 6.48 -63.61 52.08
CA PRO A 125 5.60 -63.29 53.22
C PRO A 125 5.33 -61.79 53.48
N LYS A 126 5.71 -60.88 52.57
CA LYS A 126 5.42 -59.43 52.71
C LYS A 126 4.85 -58.75 51.46
N VAL A 127 4.46 -59.52 50.46
CA VAL A 127 4.19 -59.04 49.09
C VAL A 127 3.07 -57.98 49.01
N ASP A 128 2.03 -58.07 49.84
CA ASP A 128 0.85 -57.20 49.70
C ASP A 128 1.09 -55.72 50.04
N ASN A 129 1.83 -55.43 51.12
CA ASN A 129 2.11 -54.04 51.51
C ASN A 129 2.99 -53.32 50.48
N TYR A 130 3.96 -54.05 49.91
CA TYR A 130 4.81 -53.49 48.86
C TYR A 130 4.09 -53.37 47.53
N ARG A 131 3.14 -54.27 47.22
CA ARG A 131 2.30 -54.17 46.03
C ARG A 131 1.48 -52.89 46.04
N GLN A 132 0.88 -52.55 47.18
CA GLN A 132 0.15 -51.29 47.33
C GLN A 132 1.07 -50.06 47.20
N ALA A 133 2.27 -50.10 47.79
CA ALA A 133 3.24 -49.01 47.66
C ALA A 133 3.71 -48.81 46.20
N LEU A 134 4.04 -49.89 45.49
CA LEU A 134 4.44 -49.84 44.08
C LEU A 134 3.30 -49.33 43.18
N TRP A 135 2.07 -49.74 43.47
CA TRP A 135 0.88 -49.29 42.74
C TRP A 135 0.63 -47.79 42.95
N ALA A 136 0.70 -47.31 44.19
CA ALA A 136 0.56 -45.89 44.50
C ALA A 136 1.65 -45.05 43.83
N MET A 137 2.90 -45.53 43.84
CA MET A 137 4.03 -44.87 43.20
C MET A 137 3.90 -44.83 41.67
N SER A 138 3.53 -45.95 41.04
CA SER A 138 3.31 -46.02 39.59
C SER A 138 2.21 -45.04 39.15
N ASN A 139 1.11 -44.96 39.90
CA ASN A 139 0.05 -44.00 39.61
C ASN A 139 0.52 -42.54 39.78
N HIS A 140 1.32 -42.25 40.82
CA HIS A 140 1.88 -40.92 41.05
C HIS A 140 2.83 -40.49 39.92
N TRP A 141 3.73 -41.37 39.49
CA TRP A 141 4.63 -41.13 38.36
C TRP A 141 3.87 -40.95 37.05
N ALA A 142 2.89 -41.81 36.78
CA ALA A 142 2.05 -41.65 35.60
C ALA A 142 1.29 -40.32 35.59
N ALA A 143 0.86 -39.83 36.76
CA ALA A 143 0.24 -38.51 36.89
C ALA A 143 1.24 -37.37 36.67
N ALA A 144 2.45 -37.46 37.22
CA ALA A 144 3.51 -36.46 37.03
C ALA A 144 3.94 -36.36 35.55
N VAL A 145 4.16 -37.49 34.88
CA VAL A 145 4.49 -37.53 33.44
C VAL A 145 3.36 -36.95 32.60
N ARG A 146 2.10 -37.27 32.91
CA ARG A 146 0.94 -36.64 32.22
C ARG A 146 0.90 -35.14 32.42
N SER A 147 1.13 -34.66 33.64
CA SER A 147 1.13 -33.21 33.95
C SER A 147 2.22 -32.47 33.18
N GLU A 148 3.45 -32.98 33.19
CA GLU A 148 4.56 -32.40 32.43
C GLU A 148 4.25 -32.40 30.93
N MET A 149 3.63 -33.46 30.42
CA MET A 149 3.27 -33.54 29.00
C MET A 149 2.20 -32.53 28.60
N GLU A 150 1.19 -32.30 29.43
CA GLU A 150 0.20 -31.25 29.17
C GLU A 150 0.83 -29.84 29.23
N GLN A 151 1.78 -29.61 30.13
CA GLN A 151 2.55 -28.38 30.16
C GLN A 151 3.38 -28.18 28.88
N GLN A 152 4.09 -29.22 28.42
CA GLN A 152 4.86 -29.18 27.18
C GLN A 152 3.98 -28.99 25.93
N LYS A 153 2.77 -29.56 25.90
CA LYS A 153 1.77 -29.29 24.85
C LYS A 153 1.40 -27.82 24.80
N GLY A 154 1.19 -27.18 25.96
CA GLY A 154 0.93 -25.75 26.07
C GLY A 154 2.05 -24.90 25.46
N VAL A 155 3.30 -25.17 25.84
CA VAL A 155 4.49 -24.48 25.31
C VAL A 155 4.61 -24.67 23.79
N CYS A 156 4.39 -25.88 23.28
CA CYS A 156 4.43 -26.16 21.84
C CYS A 156 3.32 -25.44 21.06
N ALA A 157 2.11 -25.36 21.63
CA ALA A 157 1.00 -24.64 21.01
C ALA A 157 1.28 -23.13 20.94
N GLU A 158 1.85 -22.55 22.00
CA GLU A 158 2.23 -21.14 22.03
C GLU A 158 3.36 -20.84 21.02
N GLN A 159 4.36 -21.71 20.93
CA GLN A 159 5.43 -21.59 19.93
C GLN A 159 4.90 -21.67 18.50
N ARG A 160 3.93 -22.55 18.21
CA ARG A 160 3.27 -22.62 16.90
C ARG A 160 2.51 -21.35 16.60
N ALA A 161 1.69 -20.86 17.53
CA ALA A 161 0.96 -19.61 17.36
C ALA A 161 1.91 -18.42 17.13
N SER A 162 3.04 -18.38 17.83
CA SER A 162 4.09 -17.37 17.61
C SER A 162 4.74 -17.49 16.23
N ALA A 163 5.09 -18.71 15.79
CA ALA A 163 5.65 -18.95 14.47
C ALA A 163 4.67 -18.59 13.33
N GLU A 164 3.37 -18.88 13.49
CA GLU A 164 2.33 -18.47 12.55
C GLU A 164 2.18 -16.95 12.48
N LYS A 165 2.22 -16.25 13.62
CA LYS A 165 2.23 -14.77 13.64
C LYS A 165 3.43 -14.21 12.89
N VAL A 166 4.63 -14.76 13.09
CA VAL A 166 5.84 -14.32 12.36
C VAL A 166 5.72 -14.60 10.86
N ARG A 167 5.14 -15.75 10.45
CA ARG A 167 4.88 -16.05 9.04
C ARG A 167 3.87 -15.08 8.43
N ALA A 168 2.78 -14.79 9.12
CA ALA A 168 1.76 -13.83 8.67
C ALA A 168 2.35 -12.42 8.54
N GLN A 169 3.17 -11.98 9.50
CA GLN A 169 3.86 -10.70 9.43
C GLN A 169 4.80 -10.62 8.22
N ARG A 170 5.61 -11.66 7.97
CA ARG A 170 6.49 -11.72 6.79
C ARG A 170 5.70 -11.67 5.48
N GLN A 171 4.54 -12.33 5.40
CA GLN A 171 3.68 -12.28 4.22
C GLN A 171 3.10 -10.88 4.00
N PHE A 172 2.70 -10.19 5.07
CA PHE A 172 2.23 -8.82 5.01
C PHE A 172 3.34 -7.86 4.53
N GLU A 173 4.54 -7.95 5.09
CA GLU A 173 5.70 -7.16 4.67
C GLU A 173 6.07 -7.41 3.21
N ALA A 174 6.02 -8.66 2.74
CA ALA A 174 6.25 -9.01 1.34
C ALA A 174 5.22 -8.40 0.38
N ARG A 175 3.92 -8.45 0.74
CA ARG A 175 2.85 -7.81 -0.05
C ARG A 175 3.01 -6.29 -0.12
N ARG A 176 3.42 -5.67 1.00
CA ARG A 176 3.70 -4.23 1.05
C ARG A 176 4.89 -3.85 0.15
N ALA A 177 5.97 -4.63 0.17
CA ALA A 177 7.11 -4.42 -0.70
C ALA A 177 6.74 -4.59 -2.19
N GLU A 178 5.92 -5.58 -2.54
CA GLU A 178 5.42 -5.76 -3.91
C GLU A 178 4.54 -4.57 -4.37
N ALA A 179 3.67 -4.06 -3.50
CA ALA A 179 2.86 -2.89 -3.80
C ALA A 179 3.72 -1.64 -4.06
N GLN A 180 4.76 -1.41 -3.24
CA GLN A 180 5.71 -0.32 -3.43
C GLN A 180 6.47 -0.46 -4.75
N ALA A 181 6.96 -1.66 -5.07
CA ALA A 181 7.66 -1.91 -6.34
C ALA A 181 6.76 -1.65 -7.57
N ARG A 182 5.46 -2.00 -7.50
CA ARG A 182 4.49 -1.70 -8.56
C ARG A 182 4.23 -0.20 -8.71
N GLU A 183 4.21 0.55 -7.62
CA GLU A 183 4.05 2.00 -7.66
C GLU A 183 5.29 2.68 -8.27
N GLU A 184 6.49 2.25 -7.86
CA GLU A 184 7.76 2.72 -8.43
C GLU A 184 7.86 2.40 -9.93
N ALA A 185 7.43 1.21 -10.36
CA ALA A 185 7.39 0.83 -11.76
C ALA A 185 6.44 1.72 -12.58
N LYS A 186 5.24 2.02 -12.06
CA LYS A 186 4.30 2.96 -12.72
C LYS A 186 4.88 4.37 -12.82
N LYS A 187 5.58 4.82 -11.78
CA LYS A 187 6.25 6.13 -11.78
C LYS A 187 7.36 6.18 -12.84
N ALA A 188 8.18 5.13 -12.94
CA ALA A 188 9.23 5.03 -13.95
C ALA A 188 8.65 4.98 -15.38
N GLU A 189 7.53 4.28 -15.60
CA GLU A 189 6.83 4.27 -16.88
C GLU A 189 6.28 5.67 -17.25
N ALA A 190 5.67 6.36 -16.29
CA ALA A 190 5.19 7.73 -16.49
C ALA A 190 6.34 8.69 -16.83
N GLU A 191 7.47 8.60 -16.14
CA GLU A 191 8.68 9.40 -16.42
C GLU A 191 9.23 9.13 -17.82
N ALA A 192 9.34 7.84 -18.22
CA ALA A 192 9.77 7.48 -19.57
C ALA A 192 8.82 7.99 -20.67
N THR A 193 7.51 7.98 -20.42
CA THR A 193 6.53 8.56 -21.37
C THR A 193 6.64 10.08 -21.48
N ALA A 194 6.91 10.77 -20.36
CA ALA A 194 7.12 12.22 -20.33
C ALA A 194 8.39 12.62 -21.10
N GLU A 195 9.51 11.93 -20.86
CA GLU A 195 10.76 12.15 -21.63
C GLU A 195 10.56 11.90 -23.13
N GLY A 196 9.82 10.85 -23.49
CA GLY A 196 9.48 10.54 -24.88
C GLY A 196 8.64 11.63 -25.55
N ALA A 197 7.68 12.23 -24.81
CA ALA A 197 6.88 13.34 -25.30
C ALA A 197 7.72 14.62 -25.47
N GLN A 198 8.65 14.90 -24.53
CA GLN A 198 9.53 16.05 -24.62
C GLN A 198 10.46 15.98 -25.84
N ARG A 199 11.08 14.82 -26.12
CA ARG A 199 11.93 14.65 -27.31
C ARG A 199 11.19 14.93 -28.61
N ARG A 200 9.94 14.43 -28.75
CA ARG A 200 9.11 14.71 -29.94
C ARG A 200 8.77 16.19 -30.09
N LEU A 201 8.57 16.90 -28.97
CA LEU A 201 8.33 18.34 -29.00
C LEU A 201 9.58 19.10 -29.48
N GLU A 202 10.77 18.72 -28.98
CA GLU A 202 12.04 19.31 -29.40
C GLU A 202 12.32 19.04 -30.90
N GLU A 203 12.06 17.83 -31.40
CA GLU A 203 12.15 17.51 -32.83
C GLU A 203 11.17 18.34 -33.68
N CYS A 204 9.94 18.52 -33.21
CA CYS A 204 8.94 19.35 -33.90
C CYS A 204 9.37 20.83 -33.94
N GLN A 205 9.96 21.34 -32.85
CA GLN A 205 10.47 22.70 -32.80
C GLN A 205 11.66 22.91 -33.74
N ALA A 206 12.61 21.98 -33.77
CA ALA A 206 13.73 22.02 -34.70
C ALA A 206 13.26 22.04 -36.16
N THR A 207 12.29 21.17 -36.49
CA THR A 207 11.69 21.11 -37.84
C THR A 207 10.99 22.43 -38.20
N ALA A 208 10.24 23.02 -37.27
CA ALA A 208 9.56 24.29 -37.49
C ALA A 208 10.54 25.46 -37.70
N GLN A 209 11.62 25.51 -36.93
CA GLN A 209 12.68 26.53 -37.09
C GLN A 209 13.40 26.40 -38.44
N GLU A 210 13.71 25.17 -38.86
CA GLU A 210 14.31 24.93 -40.17
C GLU A 210 13.37 25.42 -41.29
N ALA A 211 12.08 25.08 -41.21
CA ALA A 211 11.09 25.52 -42.19
C ALA A 211 10.97 27.06 -42.24
N LEU A 212 10.98 27.73 -41.08
CA LEU A 212 10.97 29.20 -41.00
C LEU A 212 12.20 29.81 -41.67
N SER A 213 13.39 29.25 -41.43
CA SER A 213 14.64 29.73 -42.05
C SER A 213 14.62 29.61 -43.59
N ARG A 214 14.03 28.52 -44.11
CA ARG A 214 13.87 28.31 -45.55
C ARG A 214 12.88 29.31 -46.16
N PHE A 215 11.81 29.62 -45.43
CA PHE A 215 10.84 30.63 -45.83
C PHE A 215 11.48 32.03 -45.88
N GLU A 216 12.19 32.44 -44.83
CA GLU A 216 12.90 33.73 -44.81
C GLU A 216 13.92 33.85 -45.95
N ALA A 217 14.65 32.78 -46.25
CA ALA A 217 15.57 32.75 -47.38
C ALA A 217 14.84 32.93 -48.73
N SER A 218 13.64 32.36 -48.85
CA SER A 218 12.81 32.49 -50.06
C SER A 218 12.25 33.90 -50.22
N VAL A 219 11.78 34.52 -49.13
CA VAL A 219 11.33 35.93 -49.11
C VAL A 219 12.46 36.86 -49.53
N LYS A 220 13.67 36.70 -48.96
CA LYS A 220 14.84 37.51 -49.34
C LYS A 220 15.20 37.40 -50.82
N ARG A 221 15.08 36.20 -51.41
CA ARG A 221 15.29 36.00 -52.85
C ARG A 221 14.23 36.72 -53.68
N ALA A 222 12.96 36.67 -53.27
CA ALA A 222 11.88 37.37 -53.95
C ALA A 222 12.07 38.89 -53.89
N GLU A 223 12.43 39.44 -52.73
CA GLU A 223 12.76 40.86 -52.55
C GLU A 223 13.93 41.29 -53.46
N GLN A 224 14.97 40.45 -53.58
CA GLN A 224 16.10 40.74 -54.47
C GLN A 224 15.68 40.78 -55.94
N LEU A 225 14.88 39.82 -56.40
CA LEU A 225 14.37 39.78 -57.77
C LEU A 225 13.47 40.99 -58.08
N LEU A 226 12.67 41.41 -57.11
CA LEU A 226 11.85 42.63 -57.26
C LEU A 226 12.73 43.87 -57.44
N LYS A 227 13.76 44.05 -56.61
CA LYS A 227 14.72 45.15 -56.75
C LYS A 227 15.45 45.13 -58.08
N GLU A 228 15.86 43.95 -58.55
CA GLU A 228 16.49 43.78 -59.87
C GLU A 228 15.52 44.16 -61.01
N SER A 229 14.23 43.83 -60.89
CA SER A 229 13.21 44.21 -61.88
C SER A 229 12.94 45.71 -61.90
N GLN A 230 12.81 46.36 -60.73
CA GLN A 230 12.66 47.82 -60.62
C GLN A 230 13.85 48.56 -61.23
N ALA A 231 15.08 48.13 -60.90
CA ALA A 231 16.28 48.73 -61.47
C ALA A 231 16.37 48.57 -63.01
N ARG A 232 15.77 47.53 -63.59
CA ARG A 232 15.67 47.38 -65.06
C ARG A 232 14.67 48.36 -65.67
N VAL A 233 13.53 48.58 -65.02
CA VAL A 233 12.53 49.56 -65.46
C VAL A 233 13.11 50.97 -65.43
N GLU A 234 13.70 51.39 -64.31
CA GLU A 234 14.34 52.71 -64.18
C GLU A 234 15.46 52.92 -65.22
N ASN A 235 16.27 51.89 -65.47
CA ASN A 235 17.31 51.95 -66.51
C ASN A 235 16.74 52.02 -67.94
N ALA A 236 15.56 51.44 -68.19
CA ALA A 236 14.89 51.52 -69.48
C ALA A 236 14.30 52.92 -69.70
N GLU A 237 13.67 53.51 -68.67
CA GLU A 237 13.18 54.88 -68.70
C GLU A 237 14.30 55.90 -68.92
N ALA A 238 15.42 55.75 -68.19
CA ALA A 238 16.57 56.64 -68.30
C ALA A 238 17.22 56.63 -69.70
N ARG A 239 17.07 55.54 -70.47
CA ARG A 239 17.59 55.45 -71.84
C ARG A 239 16.74 56.17 -72.87
N GLY A 240 15.58 56.72 -72.49
CA GLY A 240 14.83 57.66 -73.33
C GLY A 240 14.50 57.14 -74.73
N THR A 241 14.26 55.84 -74.91
CA THR A 241 13.85 55.27 -76.20
C THR A 241 12.39 55.61 -76.49
N LYS A 242 12.13 56.87 -76.87
CA LYS A 242 10.84 57.39 -77.33
C LYS A 242 10.42 56.90 -78.73
N ALA A 243 11.22 56.04 -79.36
CA ALA A 243 11.06 55.65 -80.76
C ALA A 243 11.10 54.13 -80.93
N THR A 244 10.05 53.44 -80.45
CA THR A 244 9.46 52.17 -80.93
C THR A 244 8.54 51.60 -79.84
N GLN A 245 7.55 52.40 -79.40
CA GLN A 245 6.73 52.10 -78.23
C GLN A 245 5.51 51.19 -78.53
N ASP A 246 5.15 50.97 -79.81
CA ASP A 246 3.84 50.38 -80.13
C ASP A 246 3.84 48.96 -80.72
N SER A 247 4.99 48.34 -81.04
CA SER A 247 4.94 47.06 -81.80
C SER A 247 5.78 45.88 -81.30
N GLN A 248 6.59 46.00 -80.25
CA GLN A 248 7.39 44.87 -79.73
C GLN A 248 7.22 44.55 -78.24
N LEU A 249 6.52 45.40 -77.47
CA LEU A 249 6.31 45.17 -76.02
C LEU A 249 5.25 44.09 -75.72
N HIS A 250 4.44 43.66 -76.69
CA HIS A 250 3.43 42.62 -76.48
C HIS A 250 3.98 41.18 -76.53
N GLU A 251 5.18 40.96 -77.08
CA GLU A 251 5.75 39.60 -77.26
C GLU A 251 6.75 39.18 -76.18
N THR A 252 7.20 40.11 -75.32
CA THR A 252 8.12 39.80 -74.21
C THR A 252 7.61 40.26 -72.86
N ALA A 253 6.28 40.23 -72.64
CA ALA A 253 5.72 40.22 -71.29
C ALA A 253 6.19 38.93 -70.59
N ASP A 254 7.41 38.99 -70.07
CA ASP A 254 8.16 37.86 -69.52
C ASP A 254 7.38 37.37 -68.30
N TRP A 255 6.72 36.22 -68.41
CA TRP A 255 5.82 35.62 -67.41
C TRP A 255 6.50 35.25 -66.08
N ARG A 256 7.82 35.43 -65.99
CA ARG A 256 8.67 35.02 -64.85
C ARG A 256 8.28 35.66 -63.50
N PRO A 257 7.88 36.96 -63.42
CA PRO A 257 7.42 37.55 -62.15
C PRO A 257 6.15 36.87 -61.63
N TRP A 258 5.21 36.56 -62.51
CA TRP A 258 3.98 35.84 -62.15
C TRP A 258 4.26 34.40 -61.71
N GLN A 259 5.20 33.73 -62.37
CA GLN A 259 5.61 32.36 -62.01
C GLN A 259 6.27 32.30 -60.61
N LEU A 260 7.02 33.33 -60.22
CA LEU A 260 7.61 33.46 -58.89
C LEU A 260 6.56 33.75 -57.82
N LEU A 261 5.57 34.61 -58.13
CA LEU A 261 4.45 34.88 -57.22
C LEU A 261 3.63 33.61 -56.95
N ILE A 262 3.30 32.85 -58.00
CA ILE A 262 2.58 31.56 -57.86
C ILE A 262 3.40 30.55 -57.05
N SER A 263 4.71 30.48 -57.29
CA SER A 263 5.61 29.59 -56.53
C SER A 263 5.68 29.98 -55.05
N PHE A 264 5.63 31.28 -54.76
CA PHE A 264 5.61 31.82 -53.40
C PHE A 264 4.31 31.47 -52.65
N LEU A 265 3.16 31.63 -53.32
CA LEU A 265 1.85 31.27 -52.75
C LEU A 265 1.71 29.77 -52.48
N LEU A 266 2.25 28.91 -53.36
CA LEU A 266 2.29 27.47 -53.14
C LEU A 266 3.17 27.07 -51.94
N LEU A 267 4.28 27.78 -51.70
CA LEU A 267 5.14 27.56 -50.53
C LEU A 267 4.45 27.96 -49.22
N LEU A 268 3.69 29.06 -49.22
CA LEU A 268 2.86 29.47 -48.09
C LEU A 268 1.80 28.41 -47.76
N PHE A 269 1.14 27.86 -48.79
CA PHE A 269 0.13 26.81 -48.62
C PHE A 269 0.71 25.52 -48.02
N CYS A 270 1.88 25.08 -48.50
CA CYS A 270 2.59 23.92 -47.95
C CYS A 270 3.00 24.14 -46.49
N PHE A 271 3.46 25.34 -46.15
CA PHE A 271 3.86 25.68 -44.78
C PHE A 271 2.66 25.67 -43.83
N TRP A 272 1.51 26.19 -44.25
CA TRP A 272 0.28 26.21 -43.46
C TRP A 272 -0.30 24.81 -43.25
N GLY A 273 -0.21 23.93 -44.26
CA GLY A 273 -0.59 22.53 -44.11
C GLY A 273 0.21 21.78 -43.04
N VAL A 274 1.50 22.08 -42.90
CA VAL A 274 2.38 21.46 -41.89
C VAL A 274 2.05 21.97 -40.48
N THR A 275 1.84 23.28 -40.29
CA THR A 275 1.54 23.86 -38.97
C THR A 275 0.14 23.44 -38.47
N VAL A 276 -0.86 23.47 -39.34
CA VAL A 276 -2.23 23.00 -39.02
C VAL A 276 -2.24 21.50 -38.78
N GLY A 277 -1.48 20.72 -39.55
CA GLY A 277 -1.32 19.27 -39.36
C GLY A 277 -0.77 18.91 -37.98
N CYS A 278 0.28 19.60 -37.53
CA CYS A 278 0.85 19.43 -36.20
C CYS A 278 -0.12 19.82 -35.07
N SER A 279 -0.83 20.94 -35.23
CA SER A 279 -1.80 21.42 -34.23
C SER A 279 -3.00 20.48 -34.10
N LYS A 280 -3.52 19.95 -35.23
CA LYS A 280 -4.64 18.99 -35.25
C LYS A 280 -4.26 17.62 -34.65
N ARG A 281 -3.01 17.18 -34.81
CA ARG A 281 -2.51 15.96 -34.16
C ARG A 281 -2.43 16.11 -32.64
N ARG A 282 -1.91 17.25 -32.17
CA ARG A 282 -1.83 17.61 -30.75
C ARG A 282 -3.21 17.71 -30.09
N ALA A 283 -4.20 18.27 -30.81
CA ALA A 283 -5.57 18.38 -30.34
C ALA A 283 -6.25 17.00 -30.16
N ARG A 284 -5.98 16.06 -31.07
CA ARG A 284 -6.46 14.67 -30.97
C ARG A 284 -5.86 13.92 -29.78
N GLU A 285 -4.57 14.10 -29.52
CA GLU A 285 -3.90 13.50 -28.35
C GLU A 285 -4.40 14.08 -27.01
N GLN A 286 -4.92 15.32 -27.02
CA GLN A 286 -5.51 15.97 -25.84
C GLN A 286 -7.04 15.89 -25.75
N GLY A 287 -7.71 15.20 -26.68
CA GLY A 287 -9.17 15.08 -26.72
C GLY A 287 -9.93 16.39 -26.95
N LYS A 288 -9.27 17.44 -27.45
CA LYS A 288 -9.88 18.76 -27.69
C LYS A 288 -10.27 18.92 -29.16
N VAL A 289 -11.52 19.34 -29.40
CA VAL A 289 -12.00 19.75 -30.72
C VAL A 289 -11.48 21.15 -31.01
N LEU A 290 -10.58 21.28 -31.99
CA LEU A 290 -10.09 22.58 -32.45
C LEU A 290 -11.03 23.15 -33.51
N HIS A 291 -11.37 24.43 -33.39
CA HIS A 291 -12.09 25.20 -34.41
C HIS A 291 -11.25 25.22 -35.70
N GLN A 292 -11.89 24.96 -36.85
CA GLN A 292 -11.26 25.04 -38.17
C GLN A 292 -10.68 26.45 -38.40
N PRO A 293 -9.42 26.59 -38.86
CA PRO A 293 -8.91 27.89 -39.27
C PRO A 293 -9.60 28.37 -40.55
N ASN A 294 -9.83 29.68 -40.61
CA ASN A 294 -10.63 30.45 -41.59
C ASN A 294 -10.42 30.03 -43.05
N GLU A 295 -11.49 29.53 -43.66
CA GLU A 295 -11.62 29.34 -45.11
C GLU A 295 -11.59 30.70 -45.86
N ASP A 296 -11.98 31.79 -45.18
CA ASP A 296 -12.06 33.16 -45.70
C ASP A 296 -10.77 33.67 -46.35
N MET A 297 -9.60 33.31 -45.81
CA MET A 297 -8.32 33.82 -46.33
C MET A 297 -7.90 33.13 -47.63
N VAL A 298 -8.38 31.90 -47.86
CA VAL A 298 -8.17 31.16 -49.11
C VAL A 298 -9.08 31.72 -50.20
N GLU A 299 -10.35 32.00 -49.88
CA GLU A 299 -11.29 32.66 -50.79
C GLU A 299 -10.80 34.05 -51.21
N GLU A 300 -10.20 34.82 -50.30
CA GLU A 300 -9.71 36.16 -50.62
C GLU A 300 -8.50 36.15 -51.57
N LEU A 301 -7.66 35.12 -51.47
CA LEU A 301 -6.52 34.91 -52.37
C LEU A 301 -6.96 34.53 -53.79
N ASP A 302 -7.93 33.62 -53.91
CA ASP A 302 -8.52 33.25 -55.20
C ASP A 302 -9.22 34.46 -55.85
N ALA A 303 -9.91 35.27 -55.05
CA ALA A 303 -10.51 36.52 -55.53
C ALA A 303 -9.47 37.57 -55.99
N MET A 304 -8.26 37.60 -55.41
CA MET A 304 -7.18 38.47 -55.92
C MET A 304 -6.62 37.99 -57.26
N LYS A 305 -6.47 36.67 -57.43
CA LYS A 305 -6.05 36.07 -58.70
C LYS A 305 -7.04 36.37 -59.83
N ASP A 306 -8.34 36.18 -59.58
CA ASP A 306 -9.38 36.43 -60.57
C ASP A 306 -9.45 37.92 -60.98
N ARG A 307 -9.25 38.83 -60.02
CA ARG A 307 -9.18 40.28 -60.29
C ARG A 307 -7.97 40.65 -61.15
N SER A 308 -6.83 40.01 -60.93
CA SER A 308 -5.64 40.19 -61.76
C SER A 308 -5.87 39.69 -63.19
N GLU A 309 -6.45 38.51 -63.36
CA GLU A 309 -6.73 37.92 -64.68
C GLU A 309 -7.76 38.75 -65.46
N GLN A 310 -8.77 39.30 -64.76
CA GLN A 310 -9.74 40.23 -65.37
C GLN A 310 -9.10 41.55 -65.80
N ALA A 311 -8.17 42.10 -65.02
CA ALA A 311 -7.46 43.33 -65.38
C ALA A 311 -6.56 43.14 -66.61
N ALA A 312 -5.95 41.96 -66.76
CA ALA A 312 -5.10 41.62 -67.91
C ALA A 312 -5.89 41.48 -69.24
N ASN A 313 -7.18 41.16 -69.17
CA ASN A 313 -8.03 40.89 -70.34
C ASN A 313 -8.86 42.09 -70.83
N ALA A 314 -8.76 43.26 -70.19
CA ALA A 314 -9.55 44.43 -70.58
C ALA A 314 -9.01 45.10 -71.86
N PRO A 315 -9.83 45.31 -72.91
CA PRO A 315 -9.40 45.94 -74.15
C PRO A 315 -9.06 47.43 -73.90
N SER A 316 -7.82 47.83 -74.17
CA SER A 316 -7.31 49.16 -73.81
C SER A 316 -6.90 50.00 -75.02
N GLY A 317 -7.21 51.30 -74.95
CA GLY A 317 -6.57 52.32 -75.77
C GLY A 317 -5.16 52.61 -75.24
N ALA A 318 -4.18 52.66 -76.15
CA ALA A 318 -2.75 52.41 -75.92
C ALA A 318 -2.00 53.30 -74.90
N VAL A 319 -2.55 54.44 -74.47
CA VAL A 319 -1.81 55.40 -73.60
C VAL A 319 -2.28 55.36 -72.14
N GLY A 320 -3.47 54.83 -71.85
CA GLY A 320 -3.98 54.69 -70.47
C GLY A 320 -3.65 53.36 -69.79
N ALA A 321 -3.22 52.36 -70.55
CA ALA A 321 -3.02 50.99 -70.08
C ALA A 321 -1.74 50.82 -69.24
N THR A 322 -0.65 51.47 -69.64
CA THR A 322 0.65 51.38 -68.96
C THR A 322 0.60 52.01 -67.57
N HIS A 323 0.01 53.20 -67.45
CA HIS A 323 -0.10 53.87 -66.15
C HIS A 323 -0.99 53.08 -65.17
N ARG A 324 -2.07 52.46 -65.65
CA ARG A 324 -2.92 51.58 -64.81
C ARG A 324 -2.20 50.30 -64.42
N ALA A 325 -1.42 49.70 -65.31
CA ALA A 325 -0.64 48.51 -64.99
C ALA A 325 0.42 48.79 -63.90
N GLU A 326 1.13 49.92 -63.99
CA GLU A 326 2.06 50.36 -62.93
C GLU A 326 1.37 50.61 -61.60
N GLN A 327 0.20 51.25 -61.62
CA GLN A 327 -0.62 51.46 -60.40
C GLN A 327 -1.06 50.14 -59.77
N ILE A 328 -1.48 49.16 -60.58
CA ILE A 328 -1.89 47.83 -60.09
C ILE A 328 -0.68 47.08 -59.52
N VAL A 329 0.49 47.16 -60.16
CA VAL A 329 1.72 46.50 -59.69
C VAL A 329 2.20 47.11 -58.37
N THR A 330 2.19 48.44 -58.23
CA THR A 330 2.54 49.09 -56.95
C THR A 330 1.54 48.77 -55.86
N GLN A 331 0.24 48.79 -56.17
CA GLN A 331 -0.80 48.42 -55.21
C GLN A 331 -0.68 46.96 -54.74
N LEU A 332 -0.39 46.02 -55.65
CA LEU A 332 -0.15 44.62 -55.31
C LEU A 332 1.13 44.43 -54.50
N ALA A 333 2.19 45.18 -54.80
CA ALA A 333 3.44 45.13 -54.05
C ALA A 333 3.24 45.60 -52.60
N ASP A 334 2.49 46.68 -52.38
CA ASP A 334 2.15 47.19 -51.04
C ASP A 334 1.26 46.21 -50.28
N GLN A 335 0.24 45.62 -50.93
CA GLN A 335 -0.61 44.59 -50.33
C GLN A 335 0.18 43.34 -49.94
N LEU A 336 1.11 42.89 -50.79
CA LEU A 336 1.96 41.73 -50.49
C LEU A 336 2.94 42.03 -49.35
N ALA A 337 3.51 43.24 -49.30
CA ALA A 337 4.39 43.65 -48.22
C ALA A 337 3.66 43.69 -46.87
N GLU A 338 2.42 44.18 -46.86
CA GLU A 338 1.56 44.22 -45.69
C GLU A 338 1.15 42.81 -45.23
N ALA A 339 0.69 41.96 -46.15
CA ALA A 339 0.35 40.56 -45.84
C ALA A 339 1.56 39.78 -45.28
N LEU A 340 2.77 40.06 -45.81
CA LEU A 340 4.01 39.47 -45.29
C LEU A 340 4.36 39.98 -43.89
N ARG A 341 4.04 41.25 -43.58
CA ARG A 341 4.24 41.83 -42.25
C ARG A 341 3.30 41.18 -41.24
N GLU A 342 2.02 41.08 -41.57
CA GLU A 342 1.00 40.42 -40.73
C GLU A 342 1.33 38.94 -40.51
N PHE A 343 1.73 38.22 -41.56
CA PHE A 343 2.11 36.81 -41.43
C PHE A 343 3.35 36.63 -40.52
N LYS A 344 4.36 37.51 -40.61
CA LYS A 344 5.53 37.49 -39.72
C LYS A 344 5.13 37.75 -38.27
N GLU A 345 4.18 38.65 -38.04
CA GLU A 345 3.67 39.00 -36.70
C GLU A 345 2.88 37.82 -36.10
N LEU A 346 1.97 37.23 -36.86
CA LEU A 346 1.22 36.01 -36.49
C LEU A 346 2.16 34.84 -36.14
N MET A 347 3.20 34.61 -36.96
CA MET A 347 4.17 33.55 -36.70
C MET A 347 4.98 33.80 -35.43
N ARG A 348 5.30 35.05 -35.12
CA ARG A 348 5.98 35.44 -33.88
C ARG A 348 5.10 35.18 -32.67
N GLU A 349 3.84 35.62 -32.71
CA GLU A 349 2.85 35.34 -31.66
C GLU A 349 2.66 33.85 -31.43
N HIS A 350 2.54 33.06 -32.50
CA HIS A 350 2.36 31.63 -32.38
C HIS A 350 3.58 30.95 -31.73
N LEU A 351 4.80 31.39 -32.08
CA LEU A 351 6.06 30.96 -31.45
C LEU A 351 6.12 31.31 -29.96
N ASP A 352 5.66 32.51 -29.58
CA ASP A 352 5.66 32.94 -28.19
C ASP A 352 4.63 32.18 -27.35
N VAL A 353 3.43 31.93 -27.89
CA VAL A 353 2.43 31.04 -27.26
C VAL A 353 2.99 29.63 -27.05
N MET A 354 3.74 29.09 -28.02
CA MET A 354 4.38 27.78 -27.85
C MET A 354 5.45 27.79 -26.74
N LYS A 355 6.23 28.88 -26.62
CA LYS A 355 7.24 29.03 -25.55
C LYS A 355 6.58 29.18 -24.17
N GLU A 356 5.50 29.96 -24.07
CA GLU A 356 4.73 30.09 -22.83
C GLU A 356 4.13 28.76 -22.40
N GLY A 357 3.58 27.99 -23.34
CA GLY A 357 3.11 26.63 -23.07
C GLY A 357 4.20 25.71 -22.52
N GLN A 358 5.44 25.83 -23.01
CA GLN A 358 6.60 25.09 -22.47
C GLN A 358 6.99 25.55 -21.06
N LEU A 359 6.99 26.86 -20.81
CA LEU A 359 7.26 27.40 -19.47
C LEU A 359 6.17 26.98 -18.46
N GLY A 360 4.91 26.90 -18.90
CA GLY A 360 3.79 26.41 -18.11
C GLY A 360 3.95 24.93 -17.72
N LEU A 361 4.32 24.08 -18.68
CA LEU A 361 4.61 22.65 -18.42
C LEU A 361 5.79 22.48 -17.46
N ARG A 362 6.89 23.21 -17.67
CA ARG A 362 8.05 23.19 -16.76
C ARG A 362 7.71 23.69 -15.35
N LYS A 363 6.85 24.70 -15.22
CA LYS A 363 6.34 25.17 -13.92
C LYS A 363 5.48 24.12 -13.24
N GLN A 364 4.63 23.40 -13.99
CA GLN A 364 3.85 22.29 -13.44
C GLN A 364 4.76 21.15 -12.96
N GLU A 365 5.74 20.75 -13.76
CA GLU A 365 6.73 19.73 -13.38
C GLU A 365 7.55 20.15 -12.15
N ALA A 366 8.01 21.40 -12.10
CA ALA A 366 8.72 21.94 -10.94
C ALA A 366 7.83 22.01 -9.68
N SER A 367 6.54 22.33 -9.82
CA SER A 367 5.60 22.33 -8.70
C SER A 367 5.30 20.92 -8.19
N ALA A 368 5.19 19.94 -9.09
CA ALA A 368 5.01 18.54 -8.72
C ALA A 368 6.26 17.95 -8.06
N ALA A 369 7.45 18.28 -8.57
CA ALA A 369 8.72 17.88 -7.96
C ALA A 369 8.99 18.59 -6.61
N GLY A 370 8.57 19.86 -6.48
CA GLY A 370 8.69 20.66 -5.25
C GLY A 370 7.80 20.13 -4.12
N ALA A 371 6.56 19.76 -4.42
CA ALA A 371 5.65 19.16 -3.44
C ALA A 371 6.16 17.83 -2.86
N VAL A 372 7.04 17.11 -3.60
CA VAL A 372 7.69 15.88 -3.12
C VAL A 372 8.96 16.19 -2.29
N LYS A 373 9.62 17.33 -2.51
CA LYS A 373 10.89 17.70 -1.83
C LYS A 373 10.72 18.53 -0.57
N GLU A 374 9.65 19.32 -0.43
CA GLU A 374 9.41 20.13 0.78
C GLU A 374 8.99 19.31 2.02
N GLY A 375 8.83 17.99 1.88
CA GLY A 375 8.80 17.06 3.02
C GLY A 375 10.16 16.79 3.66
N ALA A 376 11.26 17.32 3.12
CA ALA A 376 12.61 16.98 3.56
C ALA A 376 13.62 18.13 3.40
N THR A 377 13.53 19.21 4.19
CA THR A 377 14.70 19.93 4.75
C THR A 377 14.31 21.11 5.67
N HIS A 378 15.11 21.33 6.71
CA HIS A 378 15.00 22.30 7.81
C HIS A 378 14.86 23.78 7.40
N PRO A 379 14.37 24.63 8.33
CA PRO A 379 15.29 25.57 8.98
C PRO A 379 15.11 25.58 10.52
N ALA A 380 16.19 25.24 11.22
CA ALA A 380 16.33 25.45 12.66
C ALA A 380 17.66 26.18 12.89
N GLU A 381 17.63 27.51 12.80
CA GLU A 381 18.69 28.36 13.34
C GLU A 381 18.10 29.72 13.70
N GLN A 382 17.40 29.77 14.84
CA GLN A 382 17.18 30.94 15.70
C GLN A 382 16.21 30.52 16.81
N LEU A 383 16.42 31.01 18.03
CA LEU A 383 15.74 30.66 19.30
C LEU A 383 16.22 29.39 20.01
N ALA A 384 17.46 29.45 20.49
CA ALA A 384 17.88 28.70 21.68
C ALA A 384 18.45 29.70 22.70
N THR A 385 17.58 30.24 23.56
CA THR A 385 17.93 30.86 24.86
C THR A 385 16.66 31.13 25.67
N ARG A 386 16.17 30.11 26.39
CA ARG A 386 15.57 30.19 27.75
C ARG A 386 14.76 28.92 28.05
N ALA A 387 14.81 28.53 29.32
CA ALA A 387 14.07 27.45 29.99
C ALA A 387 14.80 26.09 30.06
N ALA A 388 15.85 26.07 30.87
CA ALA A 388 16.09 24.96 31.78
C ALA A 388 15.25 25.20 33.06
N ASP A 389 14.96 24.13 33.78
CA ASP A 389 14.30 24.05 35.09
C ASP A 389 12.77 24.01 35.08
N ASP A 390 12.21 22.85 34.72
CA ASP A 390 11.27 22.13 35.60
C ASP A 390 10.99 20.72 35.02
N ALA A 391 11.56 19.69 35.63
CA ALA A 391 11.32 18.30 35.26
C ALA A 391 11.29 17.46 36.54
N SER A 392 10.14 17.44 37.19
CA SER A 392 9.81 16.56 38.29
C SER A 392 8.31 16.27 38.23
N GLU A 393 8.00 15.00 37.95
CA GLU A 393 6.73 14.32 38.24
C GLU A 393 5.44 14.87 37.61
N VAL A 394 4.84 14.06 36.72
CA VAL A 394 3.38 13.76 36.56
C VAL A 394 3.20 13.20 35.14
N TRP A 395 3.45 11.91 34.98
CA TRP A 395 3.04 11.15 33.79
C TRP A 395 2.13 10.00 34.24
N SER A 396 0.92 10.36 34.65
CA SER A 396 -0.25 9.48 34.64
C SER A 396 -1.44 10.31 34.16
N HIS A 397 -2.27 9.73 33.29
CA HIS A 397 -3.46 10.33 32.66
C HIS A 397 -3.24 11.08 31.33
N THR A 398 -2.82 10.35 30.29
CA THR A 398 -3.38 10.58 28.95
C THR A 398 -4.61 9.70 28.80
N SER A 399 -5.74 10.20 29.33
CA SER A 399 -7.07 9.70 29.03
C SER A 399 -7.32 9.95 27.54
N TRP A 400 -7.38 8.90 26.74
CA TRP A 400 -8.02 8.98 25.43
C TRP A 400 -9.47 9.41 25.65
N MET A 401 -10.00 10.28 24.80
CA MET A 401 -11.41 10.66 24.85
C MET A 401 -12.25 9.39 24.65
N GLU A 402 -12.82 8.87 25.74
CA GLU A 402 -13.98 7.99 25.66
C GLU A 402 -15.12 8.83 25.07
N VAL A 403 -15.38 8.66 23.78
CA VAL A 403 -16.64 9.08 23.19
C VAL A 403 -17.70 8.21 23.84
N SER A 404 -18.38 8.74 24.84
CA SER A 404 -19.48 8.06 25.54
C SER A 404 -20.59 7.77 24.53
N THR A 405 -20.66 6.52 24.07
CA THR A 405 -21.85 5.99 23.43
C THR A 405 -22.88 5.78 24.53
N ALA A 406 -23.87 6.66 24.62
CA ALA A 406 -24.96 6.52 25.56
C ALA A 406 -25.72 5.22 25.26
N GLU A 407 -25.71 4.28 26.21
CA GLU A 407 -26.47 3.03 26.16
C GLU A 407 -27.98 3.34 26.19
N ALA A 408 -28.59 3.46 25.02
CA ALA A 408 -30.04 3.42 24.87
C ALA A 408 -30.48 1.97 24.61
N LEU A 409 -30.78 1.25 25.70
CA LEU A 409 -31.50 -0.02 25.65
C LEU A 409 -32.94 0.22 25.18
N VAL A 410 -33.21 -0.04 23.89
CA VAL A 410 -34.57 -0.27 23.40
C VAL A 410 -34.62 -1.67 22.79
N ALA A 411 -35.11 -2.61 23.59
CA ALA A 411 -35.50 -3.93 23.12
C ALA A 411 -36.81 -3.82 22.33
N ASN A 412 -36.71 -3.65 21.01
CA ASN A 412 -37.80 -3.98 20.09
C ASN A 412 -37.32 -5.07 19.14
N SER A 413 -37.65 -6.31 19.49
CA SER A 413 -37.51 -7.47 18.61
C SER A 413 -38.58 -7.39 17.52
N SER A 414 -38.20 -6.90 16.34
CA SER A 414 -39.01 -7.02 15.12
C SER A 414 -38.29 -7.95 14.14
N LYS A 415 -38.97 -9.07 13.82
CA LYS A 415 -38.62 -10.03 12.78
C LYS A 415 -38.55 -9.32 11.42
N ILE A 416 -37.35 -8.95 10.99
CA ILE A 416 -37.09 -8.57 9.60
C ILE A 416 -37.14 -9.86 8.77
N SER A 417 -38.28 -10.07 8.13
CA SER A 417 -38.46 -11.14 7.16
C SER A 417 -37.85 -10.66 5.84
N ALA A 418 -36.56 -10.95 5.63
CA ALA A 418 -35.87 -10.72 4.37
C ALA A 418 -36.39 -11.69 3.30
N GLY A 419 -37.54 -11.35 2.70
CA GLY A 419 -38.07 -11.98 1.50
C GLY A 419 -37.94 -11.02 0.32
N GLY A 420 -37.19 -11.42 -0.72
CA GLY A 420 -37.05 -10.70 -1.99
C GLY A 420 -35.65 -10.87 -2.60
N THR A 421 -35.33 -12.04 -3.15
CA THR A 421 -35.27 -12.29 -4.61
C THR A 421 -34.35 -11.34 -5.39
N ASP A 422 -33.13 -11.83 -5.65
CA ASP A 422 -32.35 -11.64 -6.88
C ASP A 422 -32.26 -10.22 -7.48
N SER A 423 -31.87 -9.23 -6.68
CA SER A 423 -31.17 -8.04 -7.19
C SER A 423 -29.67 -8.22 -6.95
N PRO A 424 -28.88 -8.66 -7.96
CA PRO A 424 -27.53 -9.17 -7.75
C PRO A 424 -26.45 -8.09 -7.94
N GLU A 425 -26.56 -6.90 -7.35
CA GLU A 425 -25.58 -5.84 -7.59
C GLU A 425 -25.10 -5.09 -6.32
N PRO A 426 -23.85 -4.60 -6.34
CA PRO A 426 -22.98 -4.65 -5.17
C PRO A 426 -23.18 -3.50 -4.18
N CYS A 427 -23.32 -3.85 -2.89
CA CYS A 427 -23.23 -2.92 -1.76
C CYS A 427 -21.76 -2.52 -1.53
N CYS A 428 -21.39 -1.34 -1.99
CA CYS A 428 -20.00 -0.90 -1.95
C CYS A 428 -19.78 0.22 -0.92
N TYR A 429 -18.72 0.08 -0.13
CA TYR A 429 -18.22 1.05 0.86
C TYR A 429 -16.94 1.71 0.34
N LEU A 430 -16.57 2.90 0.81
CA LEU A 430 -15.24 3.45 0.52
C LEU A 430 -14.15 2.63 1.23
N GLN A 431 -12.92 2.61 0.69
CA GLN A 431 -11.80 1.87 1.30
C GLN A 431 -11.39 2.41 2.67
N GLU A 432 -11.47 3.73 2.80
CA GLU A 432 -11.18 4.52 3.99
C GLU A 432 -12.31 4.54 5.03
N SER A 433 -13.43 3.87 4.75
CA SER A 433 -14.54 3.70 5.69
C SER A 433 -14.05 3.03 6.96
N LEU A 434 -14.46 3.54 8.13
CA LEU A 434 -14.14 2.96 9.43
C LEU A 434 -15.31 2.14 9.95
N PHE A 435 -14.99 0.93 10.42
CA PHE A 435 -15.91 -0.02 11.04
C PHE A 435 -15.51 -0.22 12.50
N LEU A 436 -16.46 -0.21 13.42
CA LEU A 436 -16.20 -0.49 14.83
C LEU A 436 -15.91 -1.99 15.01
N ALA A 437 -14.79 -2.35 15.63
CA ALA A 437 -14.44 -3.75 15.91
C ALA A 437 -15.36 -4.37 16.98
N GLU A 438 -15.30 -5.69 17.16
CA GLU A 438 -16.05 -6.43 18.21
C GLU A 438 -15.77 -5.90 19.63
N ASP A 439 -14.58 -5.34 19.88
CA ASP A 439 -14.19 -4.79 21.19
C ASP A 439 -14.86 -3.44 21.52
N LYS A 440 -15.60 -2.85 20.57
CA LYS A 440 -16.28 -1.55 20.67
C LYS A 440 -15.36 -0.37 21.00
N ARG A 441 -14.04 -0.53 20.82
CA ARG A 441 -13.03 0.46 21.17
C ARG A 441 -12.11 0.78 20.01
N THR A 442 -11.89 -0.18 19.13
CA THR A 442 -11.02 -0.01 17.97
C THR A 442 -11.83 0.14 16.69
N TYR A 443 -11.31 0.97 15.79
CA TYR A 443 -11.85 1.12 14.45
C TYR A 443 -10.93 0.41 13.46
N ILE A 444 -11.52 -0.33 12.54
CA ILE A 444 -10.84 -1.04 11.46
C ILE A 444 -11.19 -0.34 10.15
N GLN A 445 -10.19 0.03 9.36
CA GLN A 445 -10.43 0.60 8.03
C GLN A 445 -10.98 -0.48 7.09
N GLY A 446 -11.81 -0.09 6.12
CA GLY A 446 -12.40 -1.00 5.15
C GLY A 446 -11.35 -1.83 4.43
N PHE A 447 -10.23 -1.22 4.04
CA PHE A 447 -9.12 -1.90 3.37
C PHE A 447 -8.42 -2.95 4.25
N ASP A 448 -8.49 -2.82 5.57
CA ASP A 448 -7.90 -3.77 6.53
C ASP A 448 -8.86 -4.91 6.91
N LEU A 449 -10.11 -4.87 6.43
CA LEU A 449 -11.06 -5.97 6.63
C LEU A 449 -10.64 -7.20 5.83
N TYR A 450 -10.87 -8.37 6.42
CA TYR A 450 -10.65 -9.67 5.79
C TYR A 450 -11.80 -10.62 6.14
N GLU A 451 -11.92 -11.72 5.40
CA GLU A 451 -12.96 -12.73 5.66
C GLU A 451 -12.84 -13.29 7.08
N GLY A 452 -13.96 -13.35 7.80
CA GLY A 452 -14.02 -13.78 9.19
C GLY A 452 -13.71 -12.69 10.22
N CYS A 453 -13.25 -11.50 9.79
CA CYS A 453 -13.08 -10.35 10.67
C CYS A 453 -14.42 -10.00 11.34
N LYS A 454 -14.38 -9.69 12.64
CA LYS A 454 -15.57 -9.38 13.42
C LYS A 454 -15.68 -7.89 13.69
N ILE A 455 -16.84 -7.33 13.38
CA ILE A 455 -17.18 -5.93 13.59
C ILE A 455 -18.48 -5.82 14.39
N THR A 456 -18.76 -4.64 14.91
CA THR A 456 -19.97 -4.32 15.65
C THR A 456 -21.03 -3.77 14.69
N ALA A 457 -22.21 -4.38 14.68
CA ALA A 457 -23.40 -3.91 13.97
C ALA A 457 -24.03 -2.70 14.69
N ALA A 458 -24.98 -2.04 14.01
CA ALA A 458 -25.69 -0.89 14.58
C ALA A 458 -26.47 -1.25 15.87
N ASP A 459 -26.98 -2.48 15.98
CA ASP A 459 -27.64 -2.98 17.20
C ASP A 459 -26.66 -3.35 18.34
N GLY A 460 -25.35 -3.14 18.14
CA GLY A 460 -24.31 -3.45 19.09
C GLY A 460 -23.90 -4.93 19.15
N SER A 461 -24.47 -5.78 18.29
CA SER A 461 -24.09 -7.20 18.16
C SER A 461 -22.81 -7.38 17.33
N ALA A 462 -22.09 -8.48 17.56
CA ALA A 462 -20.90 -8.83 16.79
C ALA A 462 -21.28 -9.62 15.54
N ILE A 463 -20.81 -9.16 14.38
CA ILE A 463 -21.07 -9.79 13.07
C ILE A 463 -19.77 -10.07 12.34
N ARG A 464 -19.79 -11.01 11.39
CA ARG A 464 -18.60 -11.43 10.65
C ARG A 464 -18.62 -10.96 9.21
N VAL A 465 -17.47 -10.55 8.69
CA VAL A 465 -17.25 -10.36 7.25
C VAL A 465 -17.31 -11.74 6.57
N ARG A 466 -18.32 -11.96 5.73
CA ARG A 466 -18.67 -13.27 5.17
C ARG A 466 -17.76 -13.72 4.03
N LYS A 467 -17.22 -12.78 3.25
CA LYS A 467 -16.38 -13.05 2.08
C LYS A 467 -15.20 -12.10 2.07
N VAL A 468 -14.10 -12.52 1.43
CA VAL A 468 -12.97 -11.63 1.14
C VAL A 468 -13.48 -10.34 0.47
N PRO A 469 -13.16 -9.15 1.01
CA PRO A 469 -13.53 -7.89 0.39
C PRO A 469 -13.05 -7.79 -1.06
N GLU A 470 -13.98 -7.52 -1.98
CA GLU A 470 -13.64 -7.33 -3.39
C GLU A 470 -13.50 -5.84 -3.68
N LEU A 471 -12.40 -5.45 -4.33
CA LEU A 471 -12.18 -4.08 -4.78
C LEU A 471 -12.86 -3.85 -6.13
N HIS A 472 -13.73 -2.86 -6.20
CA HIS A 472 -14.48 -2.47 -7.40
C HIS A 472 -14.22 -0.99 -7.73
N ARG A 473 -14.27 -0.63 -9.01
CA ARG A 473 -14.19 0.77 -9.43
C ARG A 473 -15.60 1.28 -9.70
N ALA A 474 -16.07 2.24 -8.92
CA ALA A 474 -17.35 2.91 -9.15
C ALA A 474 -17.12 4.19 -9.97
N GLU A 475 -17.98 4.44 -10.95
CA GLU A 475 -17.90 5.67 -11.78
C GLU A 475 -18.43 6.91 -11.06
N LYS A 476 -19.38 6.71 -10.14
CA LYS A 476 -20.04 7.77 -9.38
C LYS A 476 -20.36 7.32 -7.97
N THR A 477 -20.39 8.27 -7.05
CA THR A 477 -20.77 8.08 -5.65
C THR A 477 -21.77 9.17 -5.22
N LEU A 478 -22.51 8.92 -4.15
CA LEU A 478 -23.42 9.86 -3.50
C LEU A 478 -22.84 10.24 -2.14
N ILE A 479 -22.83 11.52 -1.83
CA ILE A 479 -22.50 12.05 -0.50
C ILE A 479 -23.82 12.38 0.19
N LEU A 480 -24.17 11.56 1.18
CA LEU A 480 -25.36 11.70 2.00
C LEU A 480 -25.01 12.51 3.26
N ARG A 481 -25.80 13.53 3.58
CA ARG A 481 -25.66 14.31 4.81
C ARG A 481 -26.93 14.21 5.64
N ALA A 482 -26.80 13.86 6.91
CA ALA A 482 -27.90 13.79 7.88
C ALA A 482 -27.42 14.33 9.23
N GLY A 483 -27.89 15.51 9.63
CA GLY A 483 -27.36 16.21 10.80
C GLY A 483 -25.87 16.54 10.63
N GLY A 484 -25.03 16.04 11.54
CA GLY A 484 -23.57 16.14 11.47
C GLY A 484 -22.87 14.98 10.77
N ALA A 485 -23.61 13.92 10.42
CA ALA A 485 -23.04 12.73 9.78
C ALA A 485 -22.92 12.92 8.27
N VAL A 486 -21.84 12.37 7.71
CA VAL A 486 -21.55 12.35 6.28
C VAL A 486 -21.19 10.93 5.88
N LEU A 487 -21.87 10.40 4.86
CA LEU A 487 -21.63 9.07 4.32
C LEU A 487 -21.50 9.15 2.81
N GLN A 488 -20.37 8.70 2.26
CA GLN A 488 -20.16 8.62 0.81
C GLN A 488 -20.20 7.15 0.35
N VAL A 489 -21.15 6.83 -0.53
CA VAL A 489 -21.45 5.45 -0.96
C VAL A 489 -21.85 5.38 -2.44
N THR A 490 -21.91 4.18 -3.02
CA THR A 490 -22.46 4.01 -4.37
C THR A 490 -23.99 4.17 -4.40
N PRO A 491 -24.60 4.51 -5.55
CA PRO A 491 -26.06 4.60 -5.67
C PRO A 491 -26.81 3.32 -5.29
N ASP A 492 -26.20 2.15 -5.50
CA ASP A 492 -26.80 0.84 -5.21
C ASP A 492 -26.53 0.37 -3.76
N HIS A 493 -25.96 1.23 -2.93
CA HIS A 493 -25.73 0.92 -1.52
C HIS A 493 -27.04 0.83 -0.74
N ARG A 494 -27.19 -0.19 0.11
CA ARG A 494 -28.38 -0.40 0.95
C ARG A 494 -28.32 0.47 2.21
N ILE A 495 -29.32 1.31 2.42
CA ILE A 495 -29.47 2.19 3.58
C ILE A 495 -30.69 1.74 4.38
N ALA A 496 -30.49 1.47 5.67
CA ALA A 496 -31.56 1.12 6.59
C ALA A 496 -32.33 2.37 7.03
N LEU A 497 -33.66 2.30 6.95
CA LEU A 497 -34.57 3.35 7.42
C LEU A 497 -35.07 3.05 8.84
N PRO A 498 -35.52 4.07 9.58
CA PRO A 498 -36.14 3.88 10.90
C PRO A 498 -37.38 2.98 10.89
N THR A 499 -38.05 2.83 9.74
CA THR A 499 -39.21 1.94 9.57
C THR A 499 -38.84 0.45 9.59
N GLY A 500 -37.54 0.12 9.51
CA GLY A 500 -37.04 -1.24 9.31
C GLY A 500 -36.91 -1.62 7.82
N ASP A 501 -37.34 -0.74 6.91
CA ASP A 501 -37.16 -0.93 5.48
C ASP A 501 -35.72 -0.67 5.05
N VAL A 502 -35.32 -1.27 3.94
CA VAL A 502 -34.01 -1.05 3.31
C VAL A 502 -34.24 -0.42 1.94
N VAL A 503 -33.63 0.75 1.71
CA VAL A 503 -33.74 1.51 0.45
C VAL A 503 -32.35 1.73 -0.14
N LEU A 504 -32.25 1.75 -1.46
CA LEU A 504 -30.99 2.07 -2.15
C LEU A 504 -30.65 3.55 -2.01
N ALA A 505 -29.37 3.88 -1.82
CA ALA A 505 -28.92 5.25 -1.64
C ALA A 505 -29.35 6.19 -2.78
N GLY A 506 -29.36 5.70 -4.03
CA GLY A 506 -29.80 6.46 -5.21
C GLY A 506 -31.31 6.69 -5.30
N LYS A 507 -32.11 6.07 -4.43
CA LYS A 507 -33.56 6.28 -4.33
C LYS A 507 -33.96 7.10 -3.10
N LEU A 508 -33.00 7.56 -2.30
CA LEU A 508 -33.28 8.44 -1.17
C LEU A 508 -33.62 9.84 -1.64
N GLU A 509 -34.52 10.49 -0.91
CA GLU A 509 -34.90 11.88 -1.14
C GLU A 509 -34.50 12.77 0.05
N ILE A 510 -34.21 14.04 -0.23
CA ILE A 510 -33.93 15.03 0.83
C ILE A 510 -35.17 15.18 1.71
N GLY A 511 -34.97 15.17 3.03
CA GLY A 511 -36.04 15.20 4.03
C GLY A 511 -36.47 13.83 4.54
N GLN A 512 -36.10 12.73 3.86
CA GLN A 512 -36.32 11.38 4.35
C GLN A 512 -35.45 11.09 5.59
N GLU A 513 -35.96 10.31 6.54
CA GLU A 513 -35.25 9.96 7.78
C GLU A 513 -34.42 8.69 7.59
N VAL A 514 -33.15 8.74 8.00
CA VAL A 514 -32.19 7.63 8.04
C VAL A 514 -31.70 7.40 9.47
N LEU A 515 -31.12 6.24 9.77
CA LEU A 515 -30.57 5.97 11.09
C LEU A 515 -29.12 6.46 11.18
N VAL A 516 -28.84 7.34 12.14
CA VAL A 516 -27.50 7.81 12.51
C VAL A 516 -27.30 7.50 13.98
N GLN A 517 -26.38 6.60 14.34
CA GLN A 517 -26.19 6.16 15.74
C GLN A 517 -27.50 5.67 16.39
N ASN A 518 -28.27 4.84 15.67
CA ASN A 518 -29.63 4.41 16.02
C ASN A 518 -30.67 5.52 16.22
N MET A 519 -30.36 6.77 15.89
CA MET A 519 -31.29 7.90 15.98
C MET A 519 -31.84 8.26 14.59
N PRO A 520 -33.18 8.32 14.42
CA PRO A 520 -33.80 8.83 13.19
C PRO A 520 -33.35 10.28 12.93
N THR A 521 -32.71 10.50 11.80
CA THR A 521 -32.14 11.78 11.41
C THR A 521 -32.51 12.10 9.97
N ARG A 522 -33.03 13.30 9.72
CA ARG A 522 -33.42 13.73 8.36
C ARG A 522 -32.20 13.98 7.48
N LEU A 523 -32.26 13.48 6.25
CA LEU A 523 -31.31 13.81 5.19
C LEU A 523 -31.46 15.28 4.82
N THR A 524 -30.36 16.02 4.89
CA THR A 524 -30.29 17.46 4.58
C THR A 524 -29.71 17.73 3.20
N SER A 525 -28.84 16.85 2.70
CA SER A 525 -28.22 16.97 1.36
C SER A 525 -27.95 15.59 0.77
N ILE A 526 -28.09 15.50 -0.55
CA ILE A 526 -27.68 14.36 -1.37
C ILE A 526 -26.91 14.94 -2.56
N GLU A 527 -25.59 14.78 -2.55
CA GLU A 527 -24.71 15.31 -3.60
C GLU A 527 -24.16 14.17 -4.46
N LEU A 528 -24.31 14.27 -5.78
CA LEU A 528 -23.71 13.32 -6.71
C LEU A 528 -22.27 13.71 -7.02
N SER A 529 -21.32 12.82 -6.73
CA SER A 529 -19.93 12.95 -7.12
C SER A 529 -19.64 12.07 -8.34
N PRO A 530 -19.41 12.67 -9.54
CA PRO A 530 -19.10 11.93 -10.76
C PRO A 530 -17.61 11.52 -10.84
N VAL A 531 -16.87 11.63 -9.74
CA VAL A 531 -15.47 11.24 -9.67
C VAL A 531 -15.41 9.73 -9.52
N PRO A 532 -14.70 8.99 -10.40
CA PRO A 532 -14.53 7.56 -10.22
C PRO A 532 -13.72 7.27 -8.96
N VAL A 533 -14.23 6.40 -8.09
CA VAL A 533 -13.59 6.02 -6.82
C VAL A 533 -13.53 4.50 -6.69
N SER A 534 -12.45 4.00 -6.09
CA SER A 534 -12.30 2.58 -5.77
C SER A 534 -13.01 2.26 -4.45
N VAL A 535 -13.95 1.33 -4.50
CA VAL A 535 -14.87 0.96 -3.41
C VAL A 535 -14.73 -0.52 -3.08
N LEU A 536 -15.09 -0.91 -1.85
CA LEU A 536 -15.06 -2.29 -1.36
C LEU A 536 -16.46 -2.87 -1.31
N LYS A 537 -16.65 -4.01 -1.96
CA LYS A 537 -17.86 -4.82 -1.83
C LYS A 537 -17.74 -5.71 -0.61
N LEU A 538 -18.54 -5.42 0.42
CA LEU A 538 -18.56 -6.15 1.68
C LEU A 538 -19.87 -6.93 1.83
N ALA A 539 -19.80 -8.10 2.46
CA ALA A 539 -20.96 -8.89 2.85
C ALA A 539 -20.78 -9.33 4.30
N PHE A 540 -21.84 -9.23 5.10
CA PHE A 540 -21.82 -9.59 6.51
C PHE A 540 -22.67 -10.83 6.80
N ASP A 541 -22.39 -11.49 7.92
CA ASP A 541 -23.16 -12.62 8.45
C ASP A 541 -23.30 -12.48 9.99
N PRO A 542 -24.53 -12.22 10.51
CA PRO A 542 -25.77 -11.97 9.76
C PRO A 542 -25.73 -10.67 8.95
N ASP A 543 -26.62 -10.57 7.95
CA ASP A 543 -26.79 -9.36 7.13
C ASP A 543 -27.64 -8.32 7.88
N VAL A 544 -26.98 -7.59 8.78
CA VAL A 544 -27.57 -6.52 9.60
C VAL A 544 -26.89 -5.18 9.33
N PRO A 545 -27.57 -4.04 9.56
CA PRO A 545 -26.99 -2.72 9.35
C PRO A 545 -25.72 -2.51 10.18
N VAL A 546 -24.70 -1.92 9.56
CA VAL A 546 -23.44 -1.55 10.21
C VAL A 546 -23.30 -0.05 10.22
N GLU A 547 -22.80 0.50 11.34
CA GLU A 547 -22.42 1.89 11.40
C GLU A 547 -21.08 2.07 10.70
N VAL A 548 -21.07 3.00 9.73
CA VAL A 548 -19.87 3.34 8.98
C VAL A 548 -19.53 4.79 9.22
N LEU A 549 -18.30 5.01 9.66
CA LEU A 549 -17.76 6.33 9.90
C LEU A 549 -16.80 6.68 8.77
N VAL A 550 -16.97 7.86 8.19
CA VAL A 550 -15.91 8.47 7.39
C VAL A 550 -15.00 9.19 8.38
N PRO A 551 -13.67 8.99 8.33
CA PRO A 551 -12.75 9.73 9.19
C PRO A 551 -13.04 11.23 9.08
N PRO A 552 -13.38 11.93 10.19
CA PRO A 552 -13.61 13.36 10.12
C PRO A 552 -12.33 14.06 9.66
N PRO A 553 -12.43 15.22 9.00
CA PRO A 553 -11.26 16.04 8.70
C PRO A 553 -10.46 16.27 9.99
N ALA A 554 -9.26 15.72 10.04
CA ALA A 554 -8.39 15.82 11.21
C ALA A 554 -7.41 16.99 11.05
N ILE A 555 -7.20 17.74 12.13
CA ILE A 555 -6.11 18.72 12.18
C ILE A 555 -4.80 17.96 12.35
N GLN A 556 -3.85 18.18 11.45
CA GLN A 556 -2.51 17.60 11.56
C GLN A 556 -1.77 18.19 12.77
N SER A 557 -1.43 17.34 13.74
CA SER A 557 -0.56 17.72 14.86
C SER A 557 0.84 17.16 14.69
N LYS A 558 1.87 17.89 15.11
CA LYS A 558 3.23 17.35 15.23
C LYS A 558 3.31 16.53 16.51
N GLY A 559 3.77 15.28 16.40
CA GLY A 559 4.13 14.48 17.58
C GLY A 559 5.31 15.11 18.33
N LEU A 560 5.60 14.60 19.54
CA LEU A 560 6.77 15.03 20.30
C LEU A 560 8.02 14.90 19.41
N ALA A 561 8.66 16.02 19.11
CA ALA A 561 9.94 16.02 18.42
C ALA A 561 10.89 15.17 19.28
N LYS A 562 11.30 14.00 18.76
CA LYS A 562 12.33 13.20 19.43
C LYS A 562 13.49 14.15 19.66
N LYS A 563 13.77 14.48 20.93
CA LYS A 563 14.99 15.24 21.27
C LYS A 563 16.10 14.45 20.61
N ALA A 564 16.78 15.07 19.64
CA ALA A 564 17.91 14.43 18.99
C ALA A 564 18.83 13.97 20.12
N LEU A 565 18.93 12.65 20.30
CA LEU A 565 19.79 12.06 21.31
C LEU A 565 21.18 12.44 20.85
N ARG A 566 21.67 13.56 21.38
CA ARG A 566 22.97 14.12 21.05
C ARG A 566 23.95 13.08 21.55
N ARG A 567 24.33 12.14 20.67
CA ARG A 567 25.50 11.30 20.89
C ARG A 567 26.64 12.30 21.00
N SER A 568 26.95 12.70 22.22
CA SER A 568 28.19 13.37 22.54
C SER A 568 29.26 12.49 21.91
N LEU A 569 29.87 12.98 20.83
CA LEU A 569 31.11 12.45 20.33
C LEU A 569 32.04 12.36 21.54
N VAL A 570 32.28 11.14 22.00
CA VAL A 570 33.39 10.80 22.87
C VAL A 570 34.64 11.03 22.02
N GLY A 571 35.04 12.29 21.98
CA GLY A 571 36.26 12.77 21.38
C GLY A 571 37.10 13.42 22.47
N ARG A 572 37.77 12.61 23.28
CA ARG A 572 39.04 12.93 23.95
C ARG A 572 39.83 11.63 24.06
N ARG A 573 40.80 11.42 23.16
CA ARG A 573 42.22 11.84 23.28
C ARG A 573 42.91 11.11 24.43
N GLY A 574 43.94 10.35 24.06
CA GLY A 574 44.91 9.86 25.02
C GLY A 574 45.56 11.00 25.79
N SER A 575 45.62 10.81 27.10
CA SER A 575 46.77 11.11 27.93
C SER A 575 46.64 10.20 29.14
N GLN A 576 47.68 9.43 29.41
CA GLN A 576 47.88 8.78 30.70
C GLN A 576 47.80 9.86 31.79
N GLU A 577 46.83 9.74 32.67
CA GLU A 577 46.93 10.21 34.05
C GLU A 577 45.92 9.38 34.83
N GLU A 578 46.45 8.49 35.68
CA GLU A 578 45.67 7.73 36.65
C GLU A 578 44.88 8.72 37.52
N PRO A 579 43.54 8.62 37.58
CA PRO A 579 42.79 9.29 38.62
C PRO A 579 43.09 8.57 39.93
N SER A 580 44.03 9.12 40.68
CA SER A 580 44.22 8.88 42.11
C SER A 580 42.89 9.15 42.83
N ILE A 581 42.32 8.09 43.41
CA ILE A 581 41.20 8.18 44.34
C ILE A 581 41.78 8.81 45.61
N PRO A 582 41.29 9.98 46.07
CA PRO A 582 41.71 10.50 47.36
C PRO A 582 41.15 9.58 48.44
N ASP A 583 42.04 8.83 49.09
CA ASP A 583 41.75 8.10 50.32
C ASP A 583 41.14 9.06 51.33
N THR A 584 39.84 8.88 51.57
CA THR A 584 39.12 9.60 52.60
C THR A 584 39.20 8.77 53.88
N GLU A 585 40.34 8.88 54.57
CA GLU A 585 40.40 8.57 56.01
C GLU A 585 39.63 9.66 56.77
N ALA A 586 38.50 9.30 57.38
CA ALA A 586 38.01 10.00 58.57
C ALA A 586 37.04 9.12 59.36
N ALA A 587 37.61 8.50 60.40
CA ALA A 587 37.08 8.42 61.76
C ALA A 587 35.59 8.04 61.95
N TYR A 588 35.37 6.77 62.26
CA TYR A 588 34.39 6.42 63.29
C TYR A 588 35.05 6.61 64.66
N GLN A 589 34.52 7.53 65.46
CA GLN A 589 34.68 7.53 66.91
C GLN A 589 33.38 7.02 67.54
N ASP A 590 33.54 6.22 68.59
CA ASP A 590 32.54 5.45 69.34
C ASP A 590 31.31 6.21 69.85
#